data_AF-A0A3D5P858-F1
#
_entry.id   AF-A0A3D5P858-F1
#
_cell.length_a   1.000
_cell.length_b   1.000
_cell.length_c   1.000
_cell.angle_alpha   90.00
_cell.angle_beta   90.00
_cell.angle_gamma   90.00
#
_symmetry.space_group_name_H-M   'P 1'
#
loop_
_entity.id
_entity.type
_entity.pdbx_description
1 polymer ?
#
loop_
_entity_poly.entity_id
_entity_poly.type
_entity_poly.pdbx_seq_one_letter_code
_entity_poly.pdbx_strand_id
1 'polypeptide(L)'
;MYNPQYISLPNDIYREAVNVAKSYYAMLRRQKEIEDEIINASHVQDGQPRGTTPGDATGSKAERIILRQAENGRKIKAVKQAWTTMTEPFQREFIRLNFFENIRMDDINLPISSRSMKRLRHKFLLSVAENLHEI
;
A
#
# COMPACT_ATOMS: atom_id res chain seq x y z
N MET A 1 6.96 24.03 -25.17
CA MET A 1 5.86 24.58 -24.35
C MET A 1 5.67 23.70 -23.12
N TYR A 2 6.13 24.17 -21.96
CA TYR A 2 5.95 23.51 -20.66
C TYR A 2 4.65 24.03 -20.05
N ASN A 3 3.74 23.14 -19.65
CA ASN A 3 2.41 23.51 -19.12
C ASN A 3 2.47 23.50 -17.58
N PRO A 4 2.19 24.59 -16.85
CA PRO A 4 2.53 24.75 -15.43
C PRO A 4 1.52 24.15 -14.43
N GLN A 5 0.65 23.22 -14.86
CA GLN A 5 -0.37 22.59 -13.99
C GLN A 5 -0.12 21.10 -13.66
N TYR A 6 1.03 20.55 -14.06
CA TYR A 6 1.46 19.24 -13.59
C TYR A 6 2.50 19.45 -12.51
N ILE A 7 2.07 19.49 -11.25
CA ILE A 7 3.00 19.28 -10.13
C ILE A 7 3.57 17.88 -10.34
N SER A 8 4.73 17.79 -10.99
CA SER A 8 5.41 16.51 -11.08
C SER A 8 5.87 16.18 -9.67
N LEU A 9 5.42 15.05 -9.14
CA LEU A 9 5.93 14.54 -7.87
C LEU A 9 7.47 14.56 -7.89
N PRO A 10 8.13 15.06 -6.84
CA PRO A 10 9.54 14.82 -6.61
C PRO A 10 9.89 13.34 -6.82
N ASN A 11 11.06 13.05 -7.39
CA ASN A 11 11.38 11.71 -7.89
C ASN A 11 11.37 10.64 -6.79
N ASP A 12 11.80 11.00 -5.58
CA ASP A 12 11.71 10.20 -4.36
C ASP A 12 10.26 9.86 -4.01
N ILE A 13 9.38 10.86 -3.95
CA ILE A 13 7.94 10.68 -3.66
C ILE A 13 7.27 9.84 -4.74
N TYR A 14 7.59 10.09 -6.01
CA TYR A 14 7.09 9.29 -7.13
C TYR A 14 7.47 7.81 -6.98
N ARG A 15 8.74 7.52 -6.66
CA ARG A 15 9.21 6.14 -6.50
C ARG A 15 8.52 5.46 -5.32
N GLU A 16 8.36 6.15 -4.20
CA GLU A 16 7.66 5.59 -3.04
C GLU A 16 6.19 5.31 -3.36
N ALA A 17 5.47 6.26 -3.96
CA ALA A 17 4.07 6.07 -4.35
C ALA A 17 3.90 4.88 -5.32
N VAL A 18 4.82 4.72 -6.29
CA VAL A 18 4.82 3.57 -7.20
C VAL A 18 5.07 2.26 -6.45
N ASN A 19 6.05 2.22 -5.55
CA ASN A 19 6.39 1.03 -4.78
C ASN A 19 5.23 0.60 -3.88
N VAL A 20 4.63 1.56 -3.17
CA VAL A 20 3.47 1.35 -2.31
C VAL A 20 2.28 0.83 -3.14
N ALA A 21 1.97 1.49 -4.26
CA ALA A 21 0.88 1.06 -5.14
C ALA A 21 1.06 -0.35 -5.69
N LYS A 22 2.26 -0.68 -6.19
CA LYS A 22 2.56 -2.02 -6.70
C LYS A 22 2.55 -3.10 -5.61
N SER A 23 2.89 -2.71 -4.39
CA SER A 23 2.91 -3.62 -3.25
C SER A 23 1.53 -3.88 -2.65
N TYR A 24 0.44 -3.34 -3.21
CA TYR A 24 -0.90 -3.38 -2.62
C TYR A 24 -1.35 -4.78 -2.19
N TYR A 25 -1.33 -5.77 -3.08
CA TYR A 25 -1.73 -7.13 -2.73
C TYR A 25 -0.75 -7.81 -1.75
N ALA A 26 0.55 -7.49 -1.83
CA ALA A 26 1.53 -8.00 -0.86
C ALA A 26 1.30 -7.39 0.54
N MET A 27 0.90 -6.11 0.63
CA MET A 27 0.52 -5.46 1.87
C MET A 27 -0.75 -6.09 2.47
N LEU A 28 -1.75 -6.42 1.65
CA LEU A 28 -2.95 -7.14 2.12
C LEU A 28 -2.62 -8.54 2.66
N ARG A 29 -1.74 -9.30 2.00
CA ARG A 29 -1.27 -10.59 2.52
C ARG A 29 -0.54 -10.45 3.85
N ARG A 30 0.41 -9.51 3.94
CA ARG A 30 1.14 -9.21 5.18
C ARG A 30 0.23 -8.76 6.32
N GLN A 31 -0.84 -8.02 6.01
CA GLN A 31 -1.83 -7.63 7.02
C GLN A 31 -2.48 -8.87 7.64
N LYS A 32 -2.90 -9.83 6.81
CA LYS A 32 -3.48 -11.09 7.28
C LYS A 32 -2.47 -11.91 8.09
N GLU A 33 -1.22 -12.00 7.62
CA GLU A 33 -0.15 -12.70 8.35
C GLU A 33 0.10 -12.11 9.75
N ILE A 34 0.06 -10.79 9.89
CA ILE A 34 0.18 -10.11 11.19
C ILE A 34 -1.03 -10.40 12.08
N GLU A 35 -2.24 -10.37 11.52
CA GLU A 35 -3.48 -10.72 12.25
C GLU A 35 -3.43 -12.17 12.75
N ASP A 36 -2.96 -13.11 11.93
CA ASP A 36 -2.78 -14.52 12.28
C ASP A 36 -1.68 -14.70 13.36
N GLU A 37 -0.56 -13.94 13.31
CA GLU A 37 0.49 -13.98 14.35
C GLU A 37 -0.07 -13.53 15.71
N ILE A 38 -0.90 -12.48 15.74
CA ILE A 38 -1.51 -11.98 16.99
C ILE A 38 -2.49 -13.00 17.56
N ILE A 39 -3.34 -13.61 16.72
CA ILE A 39 -4.30 -14.64 17.17
C ILE A 39 -3.55 -15.85 17.75
N ASN A 40 -2.52 -16.35 17.05
CA ASN A 40 -1.75 -17.50 17.51
C ASN A 40 -0.95 -17.20 18.78
N ALA A 41 -0.42 -15.99 18.94
CA ALA A 41 0.26 -15.55 20.16
C ALA A 41 -0.70 -15.40 21.36
N SER A 42 -1.99 -15.14 21.10
CA SER A 42 -3.02 -15.01 22.15
C SER A 42 -3.53 -16.35 22.70
N HIS A 43 -3.19 -17.48 22.07
CA HIS A 43 -3.58 -18.81 22.54
C HIS A 43 -2.63 -19.25 23.68
N VAL A 44 -3.02 -18.93 24.92
CA VAL A 44 -2.33 -19.36 26.14
C VAL A 44 -2.48 -20.89 26.27
N GLN A 45 -1.39 -21.64 26.14
CA GLN A 45 -1.33 -22.97 26.75
C GLN A 45 -1.25 -22.77 28.27
N ASP A 46 -2.35 -23.02 28.96
CA ASP A 46 -2.39 -23.13 30.42
C ASP A 46 -1.41 -24.23 30.87
N GLY A 47 -0.21 -23.84 31.29
CA GLY A 47 0.84 -24.81 31.58
C GLY A 47 2.16 -24.25 32.09
N GLN A 48 2.12 -23.58 33.26
CA GLN A 48 3.23 -23.23 34.17
C GLN A 48 4.30 -22.19 33.73
N PRO A 49 4.70 -21.27 34.63
CA PRO A 49 5.78 -20.33 34.38
C PRO A 49 7.14 -20.98 34.65
N ARG A 50 7.98 -21.13 33.62
CA ARG A 50 9.43 -21.32 33.82
C ARG A 50 10.11 -19.97 33.82
N GLY A 51 10.47 -19.51 35.01
CA GLY A 51 11.17 -18.25 35.19
C GLY A 51 12.57 -18.28 34.55
N THR A 52 12.89 -17.26 33.78
CA THR A 52 14.23 -16.65 33.72
C THR A 52 14.06 -15.23 33.17
N THR A 53 14.28 -14.22 34.03
CA THR A 53 14.55 -12.80 33.74
C THR A 53 13.71 -12.11 32.63
N PRO A 54 12.74 -11.23 32.97
CA PRO A 54 12.03 -10.44 31.96
C PRO A 54 12.89 -9.25 31.54
N GLY A 55 13.84 -9.48 30.63
CA GLY A 55 14.28 -8.41 29.76
C GLY A 55 13.10 -8.01 28.86
N ASP A 56 12.95 -6.71 28.61
CA ASP A 56 11.91 -6.01 27.84
C ASP A 56 11.73 -6.46 26.36
N ALA A 57 12.15 -7.67 26.03
CA ALA A 57 12.07 -8.26 24.70
C ALA A 57 10.62 -8.51 24.26
N THR A 58 9.73 -8.89 25.19
CA THR A 58 8.31 -9.14 24.88
C THR A 58 7.55 -7.84 24.63
N GLY A 59 7.78 -6.80 25.43
CA GLY A 59 7.21 -5.45 25.24
C GLY A 59 7.72 -4.80 23.95
N SER A 60 9.04 -4.83 23.74
CA SER A 60 9.68 -4.34 22.51
C SER A 60 9.21 -5.08 21.25
N LYS A 61 8.90 -6.38 21.33
CA LYS A 61 8.41 -7.15 20.18
C LYS A 61 6.96 -6.77 19.85
N ALA A 62 6.10 -6.66 20.86
CA ALA A 62 4.70 -6.26 20.68
C ALA A 62 4.58 -4.85 20.08
N GLU A 63 5.37 -3.89 20.57
CA GLU A 63 5.41 -2.52 20.04
C GLU A 63 5.81 -2.49 18.57
N ARG A 64 6.84 -3.25 18.17
CA ARG A 64 7.27 -3.35 16.76
C ARG A 64 6.18 -3.94 15.86
N ILE A 65 5.41 -4.92 16.35
CA ILE A 65 4.30 -5.52 15.59
C ILE A 65 3.20 -4.48 15.38
N ILE A 66 2.82 -3.74 16.43
CA ILE A 66 1.81 -2.67 16.36
C ILE A 66 2.22 -1.59 15.37
N LEU A 67 3.48 -1.11 15.44
CA LEU A 67 3.99 -0.09 14.54
C LEU A 67 3.98 -0.56 13.07
N ARG A 68 4.41 -1.80 12.80
CA ARG A 68 4.37 -2.39 11.46
C ARG A 68 2.95 -2.53 10.93
N GLN A 69 2.01 -2.95 11.78
CA GLN A 69 0.60 -3.07 11.41
C GLN A 69 0.01 -1.69 11.07
N ALA A 70 0.30 -0.67 11.89
CA ALA A 70 -0.15 0.69 11.68
C ALA A 70 0.42 1.28 10.37
N GLU A 71 1.71 1.08 10.10
CA GLU A 71 2.34 1.56 8.86
C GLU A 71 1.77 0.86 7.61
N ASN A 72 1.62 -0.47 7.67
CA ASN A 72 1.04 -1.25 6.57
C ASN A 72 -0.43 -0.84 6.34
N GLY A 73 -1.20 -0.64 7.41
CA GLY A 73 -2.57 -0.13 7.37
C GLY A 73 -2.67 1.26 6.75
N ARG A 74 -1.77 2.19 7.12
CA ARG A 74 -1.67 3.53 6.53
C ARG A 74 -1.48 3.45 5.01
N LYS A 75 -0.51 2.64 4.56
CA LYS A 75 -0.19 2.46 3.13
C LYS A 75 -1.35 1.83 2.36
N ILE A 76 -1.98 0.77 2.90
CA ILE A 76 -3.17 0.15 2.31
C ILE A 76 -4.32 1.16 2.20
N LYS A 77 -4.57 1.95 3.24
CA LYS A 77 -5.63 2.96 3.27
C LYS A 77 -5.40 4.02 2.19
N ALA A 78 -4.17 4.51 2.05
CA ALA A 78 -3.83 5.51 1.05
C ALA A 78 -4.09 5.02 -0.39
N VAL A 79 -3.68 3.78 -0.68
CA VAL A 79 -3.95 3.14 -1.99
C VAL A 79 -5.44 2.93 -2.22
N LYS A 80 -6.18 2.43 -1.22
CA LYS A 80 -7.64 2.23 -1.32
C LYS A 80 -8.36 3.54 -1.59
N GLN A 81 -8.06 4.59 -0.85
CA GLN A 81 -8.66 5.91 -1.03
C GLN A 81 -8.40 6.44 -2.44
N ALA A 82 -7.14 6.41 -2.90
CA ALA A 82 -6.76 6.82 -4.26
C ALA A 82 -7.45 5.98 -5.36
N TRP A 83 -7.70 4.69 -5.10
CA TRP A 83 -8.41 3.84 -6.04
C TRP A 83 -9.92 4.12 -6.05
N THR A 84 -10.51 4.42 -4.89
CA THR A 84 -11.94 4.77 -4.79
C THR A 84 -12.29 6.10 -5.45
N THR A 85 -11.35 7.05 -5.52
CA THR A 85 -11.56 8.34 -6.21
C THR A 85 -11.63 8.20 -7.74
N MET A 86 -11.24 7.05 -8.28
CA MET A 86 -11.47 6.71 -9.69
C MET A 86 -12.94 6.35 -9.84
N THR A 87 -13.73 7.22 -10.47
CA THR A 87 -15.19 7.07 -10.57
C THR A 87 -15.59 6.04 -11.63
N GLU A 88 -14.83 5.97 -12.71
CA GLU A 88 -15.19 5.11 -13.85
C GLU A 88 -14.64 3.68 -13.70
N PRO A 89 -15.43 2.65 -14.05
CA PRO A 89 -14.98 1.26 -13.97
C PRO A 89 -13.68 0.97 -14.75
N PHE A 90 -13.55 1.53 -15.96
CA PHE A 90 -12.35 1.32 -16.78
C PHE A 90 -11.09 1.95 -16.15
N GLN A 91 -11.23 3.02 -15.35
CA GLN A 91 -10.11 3.63 -14.65
C GLN A 91 -9.63 2.71 -13.53
N ARG A 92 -10.56 2.17 -12.74
CA ARG A 92 -10.25 1.22 -11.67
C ARG A 92 -9.60 -0.03 -12.22
N GLU A 93 -10.10 -0.54 -13.34
CA GLU A 93 -9.57 -1.72 -14.00
C GLU A 93 -8.16 -1.47 -14.56
N PHE A 94 -7.94 -0.32 -15.20
CA PHE A 94 -6.61 0.09 -15.64
C PHE A 94 -5.61 0.13 -14.47
N ILE A 95 -5.97 0.73 -13.33
CA ILE A 95 -5.10 0.79 -12.15
C ILE A 95 -4.83 -0.60 -11.60
N ARG A 96 -5.86 -1.46 -11.51
CA ARG A 96 -5.72 -2.85 -11.06
C ARG A 96 -4.71 -3.60 -11.92
N LEU A 97 -4.90 -3.61 -13.24
CA LEU A 97 -4.00 -4.30 -14.17
C LEU A 97 -2.57 -3.72 -14.12
N ASN A 98 -2.44 -2.39 -14.12
CA ASN A 98 -1.12 -1.75 -14.25
C ASN A 98 -0.29 -1.75 -12.96
N PHE A 99 -0.92 -1.61 -11.80
CA PHE A 99 -0.22 -1.54 -10.51
C PHE A 99 -0.34 -2.82 -9.70
N PHE A 100 -1.55 -3.37 -9.56
CA PHE A 100 -1.76 -4.49 -8.64
C PHE A 100 -1.37 -5.83 -9.29
N GLU A 101 -1.66 -6.01 -10.57
CA GLU A 101 -1.23 -7.18 -11.37
C GLU A 101 0.13 -6.95 -12.06
N ASN A 102 0.68 -5.73 -11.98
CA ASN A 102 1.97 -5.33 -12.55
C ASN A 102 2.11 -5.58 -14.08
N ILE A 103 1.00 -5.51 -14.80
CA ILE A 103 0.97 -5.62 -16.26
C ILE A 103 1.49 -4.33 -16.88
N ARG A 104 2.37 -4.45 -17.89
CA ARG A 104 2.91 -3.28 -18.59
C ARG A 104 1.77 -2.57 -19.31
N MET A 105 1.82 -1.25 -19.35
CA MET A 105 0.76 -0.43 -19.94
C MET A 105 0.49 -0.78 -21.41
N ASP A 106 1.54 -1.12 -22.17
CA ASP A 106 1.45 -1.49 -23.59
C ASP A 106 0.75 -2.85 -23.81
N ASP A 107 0.70 -3.69 -22.77
CA ASP A 107 0.08 -5.03 -22.81
C ASP A 107 -1.37 -5.00 -22.30
N ILE A 108 -1.87 -3.84 -21.85
CA ILE A 108 -3.23 -3.69 -21.32
C ILE A 108 -4.21 -3.46 -22.47
N ASN A 109 -5.07 -4.45 -22.71
CA ASN A 109 -6.13 -4.37 -23.71
C ASN A 109 -7.40 -3.71 -23.13
N LEU A 110 -7.38 -2.38 -22.98
CA LEU A 110 -8.56 -1.58 -22.62
C LEU A 110 -8.85 -0.55 -23.72
N PRO A 111 -10.12 -0.15 -23.92
CA PRO A 111 -10.53 0.80 -24.96
C PRO A 111 -10.18 2.25 -24.58
N ILE A 112 -8.94 2.50 -24.17
CA ILE A 112 -8.42 3.81 -23.77
C ILE A 112 -7.08 4.07 -24.43
N SER A 113 -6.85 5.32 -24.84
CA SER A 113 -5.58 5.69 -25.46
C SER A 113 -4.41 5.60 -24.46
N SER A 114 -3.19 5.33 -24.96
CA SER A 114 -1.95 5.39 -24.15
C SER A 114 -1.79 6.74 -23.44
N ARG A 115 -2.23 7.85 -24.06
CA ARG A 115 -2.24 9.18 -23.42
C ARG A 115 -3.17 9.22 -22.20
N SER A 116 -4.36 8.63 -22.31
CA SER A 116 -5.31 8.53 -21.21
C SER A 116 -4.76 7.63 -20.09
N MET A 117 -4.14 6.50 -20.44
CA MET A 117 -3.48 5.61 -19.47
C MET A 117 -2.39 6.35 -18.67
N LYS A 118 -1.50 7.10 -19.35
CA LYS A 118 -0.47 7.92 -18.69
C LYS A 118 -1.07 8.96 -17.73
N ARG A 119 -2.16 9.62 -18.14
CA ARG A 119 -2.86 10.60 -17.30
C ARG A 119 -3.50 9.96 -16.07
N LEU A 120 -4.16 8.80 -16.23
CA LEU A 120 -4.75 8.05 -15.12
C LEU A 120 -3.69 7.56 -14.15
N ARG A 121 -2.58 7.02 -14.68
CA ARG A 121 -1.42 6.60 -13.88
C ARG A 121 -0.88 7.76 -13.03
N HIS A 122 -0.72 8.93 -13.64
CA HIS A 122 -0.24 10.12 -12.94
C HIS A 122 -1.23 10.61 -11.87
N LYS A 123 -2.52 10.72 -12.22
CA LYS A 123 -3.59 11.12 -11.28
C LYS A 123 -3.66 10.18 -10.08
N PHE A 124 -3.56 8.88 -10.32
CA PHE A 124 -3.57 7.88 -9.26
C PHE A 124 -2.38 8.04 -8.32
N LEU A 125 -1.16 8.18 -8.86
CA LEU A 125 0.05 8.32 -8.05
C LEU A 125 0.09 9.62 -7.24
N LEU A 126 -0.42 10.73 -7.79
CA LEU A 126 -0.62 11.96 -7.03
C LEU A 126 -1.56 11.72 -5.84
N SER A 127 -2.73 11.11 -6.09
CA SER A 127 -3.67 10.81 -5.01
C SER A 127 -3.11 9.84 -3.97
N VAL A 128 -2.28 8.87 -4.38
CA VAL A 128 -1.56 8.00 -3.42
C VAL A 128 -0.60 8.81 -2.57
N ALA A 129 0.20 9.70 -3.16
CA ALA A 129 1.15 10.55 -2.43
C ALA A 129 0.45 11.51 -1.45
N GLU A 130 -0.64 12.16 -1.88
CA GLU A 130 -1.48 13.01 -1.02
C GLU A 130 -2.02 12.21 0.18
N ASN A 131 -2.55 11.01 -0.06
CA ASN A 131 -3.09 10.17 1.00
C ASN A 131 -1.99 9.56 1.91
N LEU A 132 -0.74 9.54 1.45
CA LEU A 132 0.44 9.21 2.26
C LEU A 132 0.99 10.44 3.00
N HIS A 133 0.41 11.63 2.84
CA HIS A 133 0.91 12.88 3.42
C HIS A 133 2.38 13.19 3.05
N GLU A 134 2.79 12.78 1.84
CA GLU A 134 4.14 13.07 1.32
C GLU A 134 4.18 14.41 0.56
N ILE A 135 3.01 15.01 0.29
CA ILE A 135 2.81 16.32 -0.34
C ILE A 135 1.68 17.08 0.33
#